data_AF-A0A4Q3B432-F1
#
_entry.id   AF-A0A4Q3B432-F1
#
_cell.length_a   1.000
_cell.length_b   1.000
_cell.length_c   1.000
_cell.angle_alpha   90.00
_cell.angle_beta   90.00
_cell.angle_gamma   90.00
#
_symmetry.space_group_name_H-M   'P 1'
#
loop_
_entity.id
_entity.type
_entity.pdbx_description
1 polymer ?
#
loop_
_entity_poly.entity_id
_entity_poly.type
_entity_poly.pdbx_seq_one_letter_code
_entity_poly.pdbx_strand_id
1 'polypeptide(L)' 'MNFTTNNKVRIVTAAALFDGHDAAINIMRRILQSKGAEIIHLGHNRSVAEIVECAIEEDVQGIAITSYQGGHVEFFKYMK' A
#
# COMPACT_ATOMS: atom_id res chain seq x y z
N MET A 1 16.04 -20.82 9.48
CA MET A 1 14.94 -21.31 8.63
C MET A 1 14.78 -20.31 7.50
N ASN A 2 15.02 -20.71 6.25
CA ASN A 2 14.73 -19.86 5.11
C ASN A 2 13.24 -19.96 4.80
N PHE A 3 12.50 -18.87 5.02
CA PHE A 3 11.13 -18.77 4.59
C PHE A 3 11.13 -18.62 3.07
N THR A 4 10.45 -19.52 2.36
CA THR A 4 10.33 -19.47 0.90
C THR A 4 8.86 -19.29 0.57
N THR A 5 8.50 -18.14 -0.03
CA THR A 5 7.11 -17.89 -0.45
C THR A 5 6.82 -18.69 -1.72
N ASN A 6 5.64 -19.29 -1.79
CA ASN A 6 5.21 -20.03 -2.99
C ASN A 6 4.85 -19.08 -4.15
N ASN A 7 4.45 -17.85 -3.82
CA ASN A 7 4.14 -16.77 -4.76
C ASN A 7 5.10 -15.60 -4.55
N LYS A 8 5.29 -14.76 -5.58
CA LYS A 8 5.93 -13.46 -5.40
C LYS A 8 5.07 -12.61 -4.46
N VAL A 9 5.71 -11.87 -3.57
CA VAL A 9 5.03 -10.94 -2.67
C VAL A 9 4.50 -9.77 -3.49
N ARG A 10 3.18 -9.59 -3.50
CA ARG A 10 2.47 -8.48 -4.15
C ARG A 10 1.96 -7.53 -3.07
N ILE A 11 2.09 -6.23 -3.31
CA ILE A 11 1.71 -5.21 -2.33
C ILE A 11 0.96 -4.08 -3.03
N VAL A 12 -0.21 -3.72 -2.51
CA VAL A 12 -0.88 -2.47 -2.86
C VAL A 12 -0.26 -1.32 -2.07
N THR A 13 0.07 -0.23 -2.73
CA THR A 13 0.61 0.99 -2.13
C THR A 13 -0.32 2.17 -2.39
N ALA A 14 -0.58 2.98 -1.36
CA ALA A 14 -1.41 4.18 -1.49
C ALA A 14 -1.00 5.24 -0.46
N ALA A 15 -1.43 6.48 -0.67
CA ALA A 15 -1.36 7.54 0.31
C ALA A 15 -2.74 7.75 0.96
N ALA A 16 -2.76 7.93 2.28
CA ALA A 16 -3.99 8.24 3.00
C ALA A 16 -4.48 9.64 2.61
N LEU A 17 -5.78 9.83 2.34
CA LEU A 17 -6.37 11.16 2.07
C LEU A 17 -5.64 11.94 0.94
N PHE A 18 -5.53 13.26 1.08
CA PHE A 18 -4.76 14.16 0.22
C PHE A 18 -3.41 14.47 0.86
N ASP A 19 -2.61 13.43 1.03
CA ASP A 19 -1.35 13.49 1.74
C ASP A 19 -0.19 13.60 0.74
N GLY A 20 0.62 14.66 0.87
CA GLY A 20 1.76 14.95 0.00
C GLY A 20 2.98 14.05 0.20
N HIS A 21 2.82 12.90 0.89
CA HIS A 21 3.87 11.92 1.12
C HIS A 21 4.27 11.07 -0.10
N ASP A 22 3.96 11.53 -1.31
CA ASP A 22 4.30 10.85 -2.56
C ASP A 22 5.79 10.52 -2.66
N ALA A 23 6.66 11.41 -2.17
CA ALA A 23 8.10 11.16 -2.16
C ALA A 23 8.47 9.91 -1.33
N ALA A 24 7.91 9.77 -0.13
CA ALA A 24 8.21 8.65 0.77
C ALA A 24 7.74 7.32 0.20
N ILE A 25 6.48 7.25 -0.26
CA ILE A 25 5.93 6.00 -0.84
C ILE A 25 6.62 5.64 -2.16
N ASN A 26 7.06 6.64 -2.94
CA ASN A 26 7.83 6.40 -4.17
C ASN A 26 9.22 5.83 -3.91
N ILE A 27 9.86 6.19 -2.80
CA ILE A 27 11.13 5.59 -2.37
C ILE A 27 10.86 4.16 -1.89
N MET A 28 9.87 3.96 -1.01
CA MET A 28 9.56 2.65 -0.45
C MET A 28 9.15 1.63 -1.53
N ARG A 29 8.33 2.02 -2.51
CA ARG A 29 7.96 1.12 -3.62
C ARG A 29 9.19 0.67 -4.42
N ARG A 30 10.15 1.57 -4.68
CA ARG A 30 11.38 1.24 -5.42
C ARG A 30 12.24 0.26 -4.63
N ILE A 31 12.33 0.44 -3.32
CA ILE A 31 13.03 -0.49 -2.43
C ILE A 31 12.36 -1.87 -2.47
N LEU A 32 11.04 -1.94 -2.31
CA LEU A 32 10.30 -3.20 -2.35
C LEU A 32 10.43 -3.90 -3.71
N GLN A 33 10.31 -3.16 -4.82
CA GLN A 33 10.55 -3.68 -6.17
C GLN A 33 11.97 -4.21 -6.34
N SER A 34 12.98 -3.50 -5.80
CA SER A 34 14.38 -3.95 -5.85
C SER A 34 14.63 -5.26 -5.08
N LYS A 35 13.74 -5.59 -4.14
CA LYS A 35 13.74 -6.84 -3.37
C LYS A 35 12.87 -7.93 -3.99
N GLY A 36 12.28 -7.69 -5.16
CA GLY A 36 11.51 -8.69 -5.91
C GLY A 36 10.01 -8.67 -5.62
N ALA A 37 9.49 -7.69 -4.88
CA ALA A 37 8.05 -7.52 -4.70
C ALA A 37 7.40 -6.87 -5.93
N GLU A 38 6.18 -7.29 -6.24
CA GLU A 38 5.36 -6.65 -7.26
C GLU A 38 4.47 -5.59 -6.61
N ILE A 39 4.42 -4.39 -7.17
CA ILE A 39 3.74 -3.25 -6.56
C ILE A 39 2.60 -2.77 -7.45
N ILE A 40 1.40 -2.72 -6.88
CA ILE A 40 0.26 -1.98 -7.42
C ILE A 40 0.22 -0.64 -6.69
N HIS A 41 0.30 0.47 -7.42
CA HIS A 41 0.35 1.81 -6.83
C HIS A 41 -0.90 2.61 -7.18
N LEU A 42 -1.71 2.91 -6.17
CA LEU A 42 -3.00 3.60 -6.33
C LEU A 42 -2.91 5.12 -6.18
N GLY A 43 -1.78 5.64 -5.67
CA GLY A 43 -1.58 7.07 -5.42
C GLY A 43 -2.39 7.60 -4.21
N HIS A 44 -2.67 8.90 -4.22
CA HIS A 44 -3.55 9.58 -3.26
C HIS A 44 -4.98 9.69 -3.81
N ASN A 45 -5.92 10.17 -2.98
CA ASN A 45 -7.33 10.36 -3.37
C ASN A 45 -8.05 9.06 -3.79
N ARG A 46 -7.80 8.00 -3.01
CA ARG A 46 -8.61 6.77 -2.99
C ARG A 46 -9.18 6.61 -1.60
N SER A 47 -10.44 6.22 -1.53
CA SER A 47 -11.06 5.81 -0.27
C SER A 47 -10.38 4.55 0.25
N VAL A 48 -10.44 4.35 1.56
CA VAL A 48 -9.91 3.15 2.18
C VAL A 48 -10.62 1.89 1.70
N ALA A 49 -11.92 1.99 1.38
CA ALA A 49 -12.70 0.89 0.81
C ALA A 49 -12.15 0.48 -0.58
N GLU A 50 -11.90 1.44 -1.48
CA GLU A 50 -11.30 1.15 -2.80
C GLU A 50 -9.92 0.50 -2.69
N ILE A 51 -9.11 0.90 -1.69
CA ILE A 51 -7.79 0.28 -1.47
C ILE A 51 -7.94 -1.18 -1.03
N VAL A 52 -8.88 -1.45 -0.11
CA VAL A 52 -9.15 -2.81 0.38
C VAL A 52 -9.72 -3.68 -0.74
N GLU A 53 -10.67 -3.16 -1.51
CA GLU A 53 -11.28 -3.86 -2.65
C GLU A 53 -10.23 -4.20 -3.71
N CYS A 54 -9.39 -3.24 -4.09
CA CYS A 54 -8.26 -3.49 -4.98
C CYS A 54 -7.30 -4.56 -4.42
N ALA A 55 -7.01 -4.55 -3.12
CA ALA A 55 -6.15 -5.57 -2.51
C ALA A 55 -6.75 -6.97 -2.58
N ILE A 56 -8.07 -7.09 -2.45
CA ILE A 56 -8.80 -8.36 -2.58
C ILE A 56 -8.82 -8.82 -4.04
N GLU A 57 -9.21 -7.93 -4.96
CA GLU A 57 -9.28 -8.24 -6.40
C GLU A 57 -7.91 -8.64 -6.97
N GLU A 58 -6.87 -7.92 -6.55
CA GLU A 58 -5.50 -8.19 -6.95
C GLU A 58 -4.86 -9.34 -6.16
N ASP A 59 -5.54 -10.00 -5.22
CA ASP A 59 -5.00 -11.11 -4.41
C ASP A 59 -3.59 -10.81 -3.84
N VAL A 60 -3.44 -9.62 -3.23
CA VAL A 60 -2.14 -9.18 -2.70
C VAL A 60 -1.91 -9.67 -1.27
N GLN A 61 -0.65 -9.86 -0.92
CA GLN A 61 -0.25 -10.31 0.41
C GLN A 61 -0.12 -9.17 1.43
N GLY A 62 -0.25 -7.92 1.00
CA GLY A 62 -0.22 -6.79 1.91
C GLY A 62 -0.59 -5.45 1.29
N ILE A 63 -0.91 -4.51 2.17
CA ILE A 63 -1.18 -3.11 1.85
C ILE A 63 -0.16 -2.25 2.59
N ALA A 64 0.49 -1.33 1.89
CA ALA A 64 1.41 -0.35 2.45
C ALA A 64 0.85 1.07 2.24
N ILE A 65 0.45 1.70 3.33
CA ILE A 65 -0.11 3.07 3.35
C ILE A 65 0.96 4.05 3.83
N THR A 66 1.11 5.17 3.12
CA THR A 66 1.88 6.32 3.60
C THR A 66 0.96 7.39 4.18
N SER A 67 1.42 8.11 5.21
CA SER A 67 0.65 9.16 5.88
C SER A 67 1.52 10.14 6.70
N TYR A 68 1.06 11.39 6.81
CA TYR A 68 1.58 12.51 7.59
C TYR A 68 1.00 12.50 8.98
N GLN A 69 1.89 12.53 9.99
CA GLN A 69 1.56 12.78 11.41
C GLN A 69 0.27 12.11 11.89
N GLY A 70 0.04 10.84 11.53
CA GLY A 70 -1.11 10.07 12.00
C GLY A 70 -2.40 10.18 11.19
N GLY A 71 -2.43 10.84 10.02
CA GLY A 71 -3.62 10.99 9.19
C GLY A 71 -4.32 9.66 8.82
N HIS A 72 -3.57 8.56 8.77
CA HIS A 72 -4.09 7.20 8.57
C HIS A 72 -5.09 6.78 9.65
N VAL A 73 -5.00 7.29 10.89
CA VAL A 73 -5.92 6.95 11.98
C VAL A 73 -7.34 7.41 11.65
N GLU A 74 -7.49 8.64 11.15
CA GLU A 74 -8.79 9.15 10.70
C GLU A 74 -9.23 8.44 9.42
N PHE A 75 -8.31 8.26 8.47
CA PHE A 75 -8.57 7.58 7.20
C PHE A 75 -9.15 6.17 7.38
N PHE A 76 -8.64 5.39 8.34
CA PHE A 76 -9.11 4.03 8.58
C PHE A 76 -10.50 3.95 9.23
N LYS A 77 -11.02 5.04 9.82
CA LYS A 77 -12.42 5.06 10.33
C LYS A 77 -13.45 4.94 9.20
N TYR A 78 -13.05 5.19 7.96
CA TYR A 78 -13.91 5.07 6.78
C TYR A 78 -13.92 3.65 6.18
N MET A 79 -13.25 2.66 6.80
CA MET A 79 -13.13 1.27 6.32
C MET A 79 -14.36 0.41 6.67
N LYS A 80 -15.57 0.93 6.44
CA LYS A 80 -16.80 0.24 6.83
C LYS A 80 -17.07 -1.02 6.03
#